data_AF-F1TIC7-F1
#
_entry.id   AF-F1TIC7-F1
#
_cell.length_a   1.000
_cell.length_b   1.000
_cell.length_c   1.000
_cell.angle_alpha   90.00
_cell.angle_beta   90.00
_cell.angle_gamma   90.00
#
_symmetry.space_group_name_H-M   'P 1'
#
loop_
_entity.id
_entity.type
_entity.pdbx_description
1 polymer ?
#
loop_
_entity_poly.entity_id
_entity_poly.type
_entity_poly.pdbx_seq_one_letter_code
_entity_poly.pdbx_strand_id
1 'polypeptide(L)'
;MIGKNPRRQVAYLSILGTTQLHLRNPYVIAWWSAAFPGMGHLLLSKYIRGFFLFIFEVTVNLQAHINTAILYSFTGRFELAKNVLDKRWLILYCSLYIFSVWDSYRTTVDINNNYILAVREDARISSFKLGSMEFNYLDKRSPLVSAIWSLLMPGTGQLFINRIVMAVFIVIWWIVIAYLSNILPAIHYTFTGNFGYVKPAINAHWALNISSVYMFAMYDAYSNTVENNKLFDREQAKFLQREYQSKSFDIPSKKKSIRGDIMHIIATFEHTIYLEKAISEIEMQGIPKEDILAVPMDKRDEKRKVFDSIHQSDGLSLVDLAAILGTIFMLLGTIYGFLLKLGPIIWGLIGLVTGFIAGLLIKLIITRKSSNRQENEKATEVVLIIKCEEGKSNMVKNVFWNNHALGISNI
;
A
#
# COMPACT_ATOMS: atom_id res chain seq x y z
N MET A 1 -10.10 20.50 -22.01
CA MET A 1 -8.74 21.04 -22.28
C MET A 1 -7.99 20.02 -23.13
N ILE A 2 -8.23 20.00 -24.43
CA ILE A 2 -7.65 19.03 -25.36
C ILE A 2 -6.42 19.69 -25.98
N GLY A 3 -5.23 19.11 -25.78
CA GLY A 3 -4.04 19.47 -26.57
C GLY A 3 -2.76 19.89 -25.83
N LYS A 4 -2.71 19.94 -24.49
CA LYS A 4 -1.43 20.11 -23.78
C LYS A 4 -0.90 18.76 -23.32
N ASN A 5 0.32 18.41 -23.75
CA ASN A 5 1.06 17.31 -23.16
C ASN A 5 1.11 17.53 -21.64
N PRO A 6 0.67 16.56 -20.82
CA PRO A 6 0.69 16.73 -19.38
C PRO A 6 2.13 16.90 -18.91
N ARG A 7 2.38 17.92 -18.09
CA ARG A 7 3.69 18.18 -17.49
C ARG A 7 3.99 17.20 -16.37
N ARG A 8 2.94 16.72 -15.69
CA ARG A 8 3.02 15.81 -14.54
C ARG A 8 2.20 14.55 -14.79
N GLN A 9 2.67 13.44 -14.23
CA GLN A 9 2.01 12.14 -14.31
C GLN A 9 1.74 11.61 -12.89
N VAL A 10 0.58 10.97 -12.70
CA VAL A 10 0.21 10.37 -11.41
C VAL A 10 0.97 9.06 -11.20
N ALA A 11 1.20 8.29 -12.25
CA ALA A 11 1.91 7.03 -12.16
C ALA A 11 2.77 6.77 -13.40
N TYR A 12 3.81 5.98 -13.20
CA TYR A 12 4.71 5.50 -14.25
C TYR A 12 4.91 4.00 -14.09
N LEU A 13 4.55 3.26 -15.14
CA LEU A 13 4.74 1.82 -15.22
C LEU A 13 6.10 1.52 -15.86
N SER A 14 6.95 0.81 -15.12
CA SER A 14 8.23 0.32 -15.61
C SER A 14 8.25 -1.21 -15.55
N ILE A 15 9.24 -1.81 -16.22
CA ILE A 15 9.49 -3.26 -16.18
C ILE A 15 9.84 -3.72 -14.75
N LEU A 16 10.46 -2.84 -13.94
CA LEU A 16 10.89 -3.13 -12.57
C LEU A 16 9.83 -2.81 -11.50
N GLY A 17 8.66 -2.32 -11.92
CA GLY A 17 7.53 -2.03 -11.06
C GLY A 17 6.83 -0.71 -11.35
N THR A 18 5.81 -0.45 -10.53
CA THR A 18 4.92 0.71 -10.62
C THR A 18 5.33 1.79 -9.63
N THR A 19 5.61 2.99 -10.13
CA THR A 19 5.80 4.19 -9.29
C THR A 19 4.57 5.05 -9.37
N GLN A 20 3.98 5.38 -8.24
CA GLN A 20 2.74 6.15 -8.17
C GLN A 20 2.82 7.26 -7.13
N LEU A 21 2.17 8.39 -7.44
CA LEU A 21 1.94 9.49 -6.53
C LEU A 21 0.55 9.33 -5.91
N HIS A 22 0.46 9.57 -4.61
CA HIS A 22 -0.79 9.66 -3.86
C HIS A 22 -0.58 10.57 -2.65
N LEU A 23 -1.68 11.03 -2.05
CA LEU A 23 -1.64 11.83 -0.84
C LEU A 23 -1.15 10.99 0.33
N ARG A 24 -0.22 11.55 1.10
CA ARG A 24 0.33 10.91 2.30
C ARG A 24 0.34 11.86 3.47
N ASN A 25 0.22 11.30 4.68
CA ASN A 25 0.43 12.05 5.90
C ASN A 25 1.93 12.35 6.08
N PRO A 26 2.35 13.63 6.06
CA PRO A 26 3.75 13.99 6.29
C PRO A 26 4.29 13.48 7.63
N TYR A 27 3.46 13.41 8.67
CA TYR A 27 3.87 12.91 9.99
C TYR A 27 4.11 11.40 10.00
N VAL A 28 3.32 10.62 9.26
CA VAL A 28 3.53 9.16 9.15
C VAL A 28 4.84 8.88 8.41
N ILE A 29 5.11 9.62 7.34
CA ILE A 29 6.36 9.49 6.59
C ILE A 29 7.56 9.92 7.45
N ALA A 30 7.44 11.02 8.20
CA ALA A 30 8.46 11.47 9.13
C ALA A 30 8.72 10.43 10.23
N TRP A 31 7.67 9.80 10.75
CA TRP A 31 7.79 8.73 11.74
C TRP A 31 8.54 7.53 11.19
N TRP A 32 8.27 7.08 9.95
CA TRP A 32 9.03 5.99 9.35
C TRP A 32 10.52 6.32 9.21
N SER A 33 10.86 7.57 8.84
CA SER A 33 12.25 8.03 8.86
C SER A 33 12.85 8.08 10.26
N ALA A 34 12.06 8.37 11.29
CA ALA A 34 12.52 8.36 12.68
C ALA A 34 12.69 6.93 13.21
N ALA A 35 11.82 5.99 12.82
CA ALA A 35 11.92 4.59 13.18
C ALA A 35 13.14 3.92 12.53
N PHE A 36 13.49 4.33 11.31
CA PHE A 36 14.69 3.92 10.60
C PHE A 36 14.97 4.89 9.44
N PRO A 37 16.04 5.70 9.49
CA PRO A 37 16.40 6.61 8.41
C PRO A 37 16.41 5.94 7.04
N GLY A 38 15.78 6.60 6.06
CA GLY A 38 15.59 6.09 4.70
C GLY A 38 14.23 5.47 4.44
N MET A 39 13.55 4.86 5.42
CA MET A 39 12.24 4.24 5.23
C MET A 39 11.17 5.23 4.75
N GLY A 40 11.13 6.45 5.30
CA GLY A 40 10.21 7.48 4.82
C GLY A 40 10.44 7.85 3.35
N HIS A 41 11.70 7.98 2.91
CA HIS A 41 12.04 8.22 1.50
C HIS A 41 11.68 7.05 0.58
N LEU A 42 11.81 5.80 1.07
CA LEU A 42 11.40 4.61 0.33
C LEU A 42 9.89 4.57 0.11
N LEU A 43 9.08 4.94 1.13
CA LEU A 43 7.64 5.13 0.95
C LEU A 43 7.37 6.16 -0.13
N LEU A 44 8.09 7.30 -0.12
CA LEU A 44 8.01 8.33 -1.15
C LEU A 44 8.50 7.91 -2.55
N SER A 45 8.91 6.65 -2.74
CA SER A 45 9.52 6.13 -3.98
C SER A 45 10.77 6.92 -4.40
N LYS A 46 11.42 7.59 -3.44
CA LYS A 46 12.71 8.27 -3.61
C LYS A 46 13.84 7.27 -3.34
N TYR A 47 13.89 6.20 -4.13
CA TYR A 47 14.69 5.00 -3.85
C TYR A 47 16.16 5.29 -3.59
N ILE A 48 16.83 6.09 -4.43
CA ILE A 48 18.26 6.40 -4.26
C ILE A 48 18.55 7.03 -2.90
N ARG A 49 17.73 8.03 -2.48
CA ARG A 49 17.87 8.69 -1.18
C ARG A 49 17.54 7.73 -0.04
N GLY A 50 16.47 6.95 -0.20
CA GLY A 50 16.05 5.96 0.79
C GLY A 50 17.11 4.88 1.02
N PHE A 51 17.67 4.30 -0.03
CA PHE A 51 18.73 3.30 0.07
C PHE A 51 19.99 3.88 0.72
N PHE A 52 20.41 5.08 0.30
CA PHE A 52 21.56 5.76 0.90
C PHE A 52 21.37 5.96 2.41
N LEU A 53 20.24 6.54 2.82
CA LEU A 53 19.96 6.81 4.24
C LEU A 53 19.77 5.54 5.07
N PHE A 54 19.21 4.48 4.48
CA PHE A 54 19.08 3.18 5.15
C PHE A 54 20.44 2.52 5.37
N ILE A 55 21.30 2.50 4.35
CA ILE A 55 22.66 1.96 4.47
C ILE A 55 23.46 2.77 5.49
N PHE A 56 23.30 4.10 5.45
CA PHE A 56 23.89 5.00 6.45
C PHE A 56 23.43 4.65 7.87
N GLU A 57 22.12 4.46 8.08
CA GLU A 57 21.56 4.06 9.38
C GLU A 57 22.24 2.79 9.89
N VAL A 58 22.25 1.72 9.10
CA VAL A 58 22.85 0.46 9.51
C VAL A 58 24.33 0.64 9.87
N THR A 59 25.07 1.34 9.01
CA THR A 59 26.52 1.50 9.17
C THR A 59 26.85 2.31 10.41
N VAL A 60 26.24 3.48 10.57
CA VAL A 60 26.57 4.39 11.67
C VAL A 60 26.00 3.88 12.99
N ASN A 61 24.80 3.29 13.01
CA ASN A 61 24.26 2.66 14.21
C ASN A 61 25.15 1.50 14.71
N LEU A 62 25.70 0.71 13.78
CA LEU A 62 26.67 -0.34 14.11
C LEU A 62 27.95 0.22 14.72
N GLN A 63 28.55 1.23 14.09
CA GLN A 63 29.82 1.82 14.57
C GLN A 63 29.66 2.64 15.86
N ALA A 64 28.50 3.27 16.06
CA ALA A 64 28.21 4.03 17.28
C ALA A 64 27.65 3.17 18.42
N HIS A 65 27.30 1.89 18.18
CA HIS A 65 26.62 1.01 19.14
C HIS A 65 25.29 1.56 19.68
N ILE A 66 24.54 2.29 18.85
CA ILE A 66 23.33 3.03 19.28
C ILE A 66 22.27 2.07 19.83
N ASN A 67 21.96 0.98 19.12
CA ASN A 67 20.96 0.01 19.58
C ASN A 67 21.32 -0.62 20.94
N THR A 68 22.60 -0.91 21.18
CA THR A 68 23.07 -1.43 22.48
C THR A 68 22.90 -0.37 23.58
N ALA A 69 23.22 0.89 23.27
CA ALA A 69 23.04 1.99 24.21
C ALA A 69 21.54 2.24 24.52
N ILE A 70 20.66 2.09 23.54
CA ILE A 70 19.19 2.13 23.72
C ILE A 70 18.78 1.01 24.69
N LEU A 71 19.19 -0.24 24.45
CA LEU A 71 18.90 -1.36 25.34
C LEU A 71 19.33 -1.06 26.79
N TYR A 72 20.56 -0.59 26.98
CA TYR A 72 21.07 -0.28 28.31
C TYR A 72 20.30 0.87 28.96
N SER A 73 19.97 1.92 28.21
CA SER A 73 19.22 3.07 28.72
C SER A 73 17.82 2.69 29.20
N PHE A 74 17.07 1.94 28.37
CA PHE A 74 15.71 1.50 28.73
C PHE A 74 15.67 0.41 29.82
N THR A 75 16.81 -0.22 30.10
CA THR A 75 16.96 -1.17 31.22
C THR A 75 17.60 -0.54 32.47
N GLY A 76 17.75 0.79 32.51
CA GLY A 76 18.27 1.54 33.66
C GLY A 76 19.79 1.48 33.84
N ARG A 77 20.53 0.91 32.89
CA ARG A 77 21.99 0.73 32.91
C ARG A 77 22.71 1.90 32.23
N PHE A 78 22.49 3.11 32.71
CA PHE A 78 22.94 4.34 32.05
C PHE A 78 24.46 4.45 31.89
N GLU A 79 25.25 3.98 32.87
CA GLU A 79 26.71 4.03 32.77
C GLU A 79 27.24 3.12 31.66
N LEU A 80 26.67 1.92 31.50
CA LEU A 80 27.00 1.03 30.39
C LEU A 80 26.57 1.63 29.04
N ALA A 81 25.41 2.31 29.00
CA ALA A 81 24.95 3.01 27.80
C ALA A 81 25.93 4.11 27.37
N LYS A 82 26.46 4.90 28.31
CA LYS A 82 27.46 5.94 28.01
C LYS A 82 28.78 5.36 27.53
N ASN A 83 29.23 4.27 28.15
CA ASN A 83 30.54 3.67 27.88
C ASN A 83 30.60 2.91 26.55
N VAL A 84 29.47 2.33 26.10
CA VAL A 84 29.43 1.58 24.85
C VAL A 84 29.38 2.47 23.60
N LEU A 85 28.96 3.73 23.73
CA LEU A 85 28.79 4.65 22.60
C LEU A 85 30.13 5.17 22.07
N ASP A 86 30.35 5.07 20.76
CA ASP A 86 31.40 5.86 20.09
C ASP A 86 30.88 7.27 19.80
N LYS A 87 31.43 8.25 20.51
CA LYS A 87 31.00 9.66 20.43
C LYS A 87 31.17 10.26 19.03
N ARG A 88 32.19 9.83 18.25
CA ARG A 88 32.47 10.38 16.91
C ARG A 88 31.34 10.00 15.95
N TRP A 89 31.00 8.71 15.96
CA TRP A 89 29.90 8.18 15.14
C TRP A 89 28.54 8.68 15.63
N LEU A 90 28.34 8.82 16.94
CA LEU A 90 27.09 9.36 17.50
C LEU A 90 26.81 10.80 17.07
N ILE A 91 27.81 11.69 17.10
CA ILE A 91 27.62 13.08 16.67
C ILE A 91 27.28 13.14 15.18
N LEU A 92 27.95 12.32 14.35
CA LEU A 92 27.64 12.18 12.93
C LEU A 92 26.19 11.69 12.74
N TYR A 93 25.77 10.66 13.49
CA TYR A 93 24.43 10.10 13.46
C TYR A 93 23.35 11.15 13.71
N CYS A 94 23.48 11.94 14.78
CA CYS A 94 22.46 12.92 15.19
C CYS A 94 22.11 13.90 14.06
N SER A 95 23.11 14.37 13.33
CA SER A 95 22.92 15.33 12.23
C SER A 95 22.08 14.75 11.08
N LEU A 96 22.47 13.57 10.59
CA LEU A 96 21.80 12.90 9.47
C LEU A 96 20.46 12.28 9.87
N TYR A 97 20.31 11.86 11.13
CA TYR A 97 19.06 11.40 11.68
C TYR A 97 18.00 12.52 11.63
N ILE A 98 18.29 13.70 12.20
CA ILE A 98 17.38 14.86 12.18
C ILE A 98 17.08 15.30 10.74
N PHE A 99 18.11 15.36 9.89
CA PHE A 99 17.93 15.69 8.48
C PHE A 99 16.99 14.71 7.76
N SER A 100 17.13 13.41 7.99
CA SER A 100 16.30 12.40 7.31
C SER A 100 14.82 12.55 7.66
N VAL A 101 14.50 12.77 8.94
CA VAL A 101 13.14 13.02 9.41
C VAL A 101 12.58 14.30 8.80
N TRP A 102 13.30 15.42 8.91
CA TRP A 102 12.87 16.70 8.37
C TRP A 102 12.69 16.69 6.84
N ASP A 103 13.66 16.14 6.10
CA ASP A 103 13.61 16.09 4.62
C ASP A 103 12.46 15.19 4.14
N SER A 104 12.19 14.09 4.82
CA SER A 104 11.07 13.20 4.47
C SER A 104 9.71 13.89 4.69
N TYR A 105 9.56 14.65 5.78
CA TYR A 105 8.35 15.45 6.04
C TYR A 105 8.13 16.49 4.94
N ARG A 106 9.13 17.36 4.69
CA ARG A 106 8.97 18.44 3.70
C ARG A 106 8.74 17.89 2.29
N THR A 107 9.45 16.82 1.93
CA THR A 107 9.31 16.19 0.61
C THR A 107 7.91 15.60 0.43
N THR A 108 7.29 15.10 1.50
CA THR A 108 5.91 14.62 1.46
C THR A 108 4.94 15.76 1.12
N VAL A 109 5.10 16.93 1.75
CA VAL A 109 4.29 18.12 1.45
C VAL A 109 4.44 18.54 -0.02
N ASP A 110 5.67 18.59 -0.52
CA ASP A 110 5.95 18.94 -1.93
C ASP A 110 5.36 17.92 -2.92
N ILE A 111 5.45 16.62 -2.60
CA ILE A 111 4.89 15.54 -3.43
C ILE A 111 3.36 15.60 -3.43
N ASN A 112 2.72 15.85 -2.29
CA ASN A 112 1.27 15.98 -2.20
C ASN A 112 0.76 17.11 -3.10
N ASN A 113 1.44 18.26 -3.11
CA ASN A 113 1.13 19.37 -4.02
C ASN A 113 1.28 18.95 -5.50
N ASN A 114 2.35 18.24 -5.85
CA ASN A 114 2.54 17.74 -7.22
C ASN A 114 1.49 16.69 -7.62
N TYR A 115 1.05 15.85 -6.69
CA TYR A 115 -0.02 14.88 -6.92
C TYR A 115 -1.34 15.58 -7.25
N ILE A 116 -1.72 16.61 -6.48
CA ILE A 116 -2.95 17.38 -6.74
C ILE A 116 -2.93 17.99 -8.15
N LEU A 117 -1.79 18.54 -8.56
CA LEU A 117 -1.62 19.08 -9.91
C LEU A 117 -1.66 17.97 -10.98
N ALA A 118 -1.00 16.84 -10.75
CA ALA A 118 -0.98 15.71 -11.68
C ALA A 118 -2.37 15.11 -11.92
N VAL A 119 -3.21 15.02 -10.86
CA VAL A 119 -4.60 14.57 -10.98
C VAL A 119 -5.42 15.54 -11.85
N ARG A 120 -5.20 16.86 -11.73
CA ARG A 120 -5.89 17.88 -12.54
C ARG A 120 -5.44 17.89 -14.01
N GLU A 121 -4.16 17.62 -14.25
CA GLU A 121 -3.61 17.48 -15.60
C GLU A 121 -4.10 16.20 -16.30
N ASP A 122 -4.60 15.24 -15.53
CA ASP A 122 -5.31 14.04 -15.97
C ASP A 122 -4.58 13.21 -17.04
N ALA A 123 -3.25 13.11 -16.92
CA ALA A 123 -2.41 12.36 -17.84
C ALA A 123 -2.90 10.92 -18.06
N ARG A 124 -2.65 10.38 -19.28
CA ARG A 124 -2.91 8.97 -19.60
C ARG A 124 -2.06 8.08 -18.70
N ILE A 125 -2.70 7.08 -18.10
CA ILE A 125 -2.06 6.06 -17.28
C ILE A 125 -1.85 4.84 -18.17
N SER A 126 -0.69 4.20 -18.06
CA SER A 126 -0.36 2.98 -18.80
C SER A 126 -0.75 1.77 -17.94
N SER A 127 -1.55 0.86 -18.49
CA SER A 127 -1.99 -0.38 -17.83
C SER A 127 -1.05 -1.56 -18.03
N PHE A 128 -0.23 -1.56 -19.08
CA PHE A 128 0.62 -2.68 -19.44
C PHE A 128 1.94 -2.21 -20.07
N LYS A 129 3.04 -2.89 -19.74
CA LYS A 129 4.36 -2.67 -20.32
C LYS A 129 5.11 -3.99 -20.45
N LEU A 130 5.51 -4.32 -21.67
CA LEU A 130 6.30 -5.51 -21.98
C LEU A 130 7.76 -5.11 -22.25
N GLY A 131 8.69 -5.74 -21.55
CA GLY A 131 10.12 -5.70 -21.83
C GLY A 131 10.62 -7.07 -22.31
N SER A 132 11.88 -7.14 -22.72
CA SER A 132 12.52 -8.40 -23.13
C SER A 132 12.72 -9.39 -21.98
N MET A 133 12.97 -8.86 -20.77
CA MET A 133 13.24 -9.66 -19.58
C MET A 133 11.97 -9.95 -18.77
N GLU A 134 11.05 -8.99 -18.70
CA GLU A 134 9.91 -9.02 -17.79
C GLU A 134 8.78 -8.14 -18.33
N PHE A 135 7.54 -8.38 -17.90
CA PHE A 135 6.39 -7.53 -18.18
C PHE A 135 5.75 -7.06 -16.87
N ASN A 136 5.14 -5.88 -16.90
CA ASN A 136 4.43 -5.34 -15.77
C ASN A 136 3.06 -4.82 -16.21
N TYR A 137 2.09 -4.93 -15.32
CA TYR A 137 0.70 -4.56 -15.57
C TYR A 137 0.05 -4.03 -14.30
N LEU A 138 -0.95 -3.18 -14.48
CA LEU A 138 -1.82 -2.74 -13.39
C LEU A 138 -2.86 -3.81 -13.13
N ASP A 139 -3.03 -4.18 -11.86
CA ASP A 139 -4.05 -5.11 -11.42
C ASP A 139 -4.59 -4.78 -10.02
N LYS A 140 -5.75 -5.35 -9.73
CA LYS A 140 -6.30 -5.36 -8.38
C LYS A 140 -5.78 -6.56 -7.60
N ARG A 141 -5.29 -6.31 -6.39
CA ARG A 141 -4.79 -7.32 -5.47
C ARG A 141 -5.35 -7.11 -4.06
N SER A 142 -5.40 -8.17 -3.25
CA SER A 142 -5.85 -8.04 -1.86
C SER A 142 -4.76 -7.39 -1.00
N PRO A 143 -5.03 -6.23 -0.34
CA PRO A 143 -4.07 -5.59 0.55
C PRO A 143 -3.68 -6.47 1.74
N LEU A 144 -4.61 -7.24 2.28
CA LEU A 144 -4.34 -8.16 3.39
C LEU A 144 -3.37 -9.27 2.98
N VAL A 145 -3.52 -9.82 1.79
CA VAL A 145 -2.60 -10.86 1.28
C VAL A 145 -1.18 -10.31 1.14
N SER A 146 -1.02 -9.09 0.61
CA SER A 146 0.30 -8.44 0.52
C SER A 146 0.96 -8.21 1.89
N ALA A 147 0.15 -7.85 2.90
CA ALA A 147 0.60 -7.60 4.26
C ALA A 147 1.02 -8.91 4.93
N ILE A 148 0.22 -9.97 4.80
CA ILE A 148 0.51 -11.30 5.36
C ILE A 148 1.81 -11.85 4.79
N TRP A 149 2.02 -11.77 3.47
CA TRP A 149 3.28 -12.20 2.88
C TRP A 149 4.48 -11.45 3.45
N SER A 150 4.39 -10.12 3.59
CA SER A 150 5.45 -9.33 4.20
C SER A 150 5.65 -9.57 5.69
N LEU A 151 4.62 -10.01 6.41
CA LEU A 151 4.78 -10.48 7.80
C LEU A 151 5.52 -11.81 7.84
N LEU A 152 5.18 -12.77 6.98
CA LEU A 152 5.87 -14.06 6.94
C LEU A 152 7.34 -13.93 6.51
N MET A 153 7.58 -13.10 5.49
CA MET A 153 8.91 -12.81 4.96
C MET A 153 8.93 -11.38 4.39
N PRO A 154 9.52 -10.41 5.12
CA PRO A 154 9.67 -9.03 4.66
C PRO A 154 10.21 -8.94 3.22
N GLY A 155 9.51 -8.18 2.38
CA GLY A 155 9.85 -7.98 0.96
C GLY A 155 9.04 -8.85 -0.01
N THR A 156 8.43 -9.95 0.44
CA THR A 156 7.62 -10.80 -0.44
C THR A 156 6.27 -10.18 -0.82
N GLY A 157 5.67 -9.35 0.03
CA GLY A 157 4.47 -8.59 -0.34
C GLY A 157 4.77 -7.51 -1.39
N GLN A 158 5.96 -6.90 -1.35
CA GLN A 158 6.44 -5.99 -2.40
C GLN A 158 6.66 -6.73 -3.72
N LEU A 159 7.20 -7.96 -3.65
CA LEU A 159 7.36 -8.81 -4.82
C LEU A 159 5.99 -9.16 -5.42
N PHE A 160 5.03 -9.52 -4.55
CA PHE A 160 3.66 -9.76 -4.96
C PHE A 160 3.12 -8.56 -5.74
N ILE A 161 3.25 -7.32 -5.29
CA ILE A 161 2.77 -6.13 -6.05
C ILE A 161 3.71 -5.64 -7.16
N ASN A 162 4.58 -6.50 -7.71
CA ASN A 162 5.52 -6.18 -8.78
C ASN A 162 6.49 -5.02 -8.46
N ARG A 163 6.76 -4.68 -7.19
CA ARG A 163 7.77 -3.67 -6.81
C ARG A 163 9.13 -4.32 -6.59
N ILE A 164 9.72 -4.86 -7.66
CA ILE A 164 10.90 -5.74 -7.63
C ILE A 164 12.09 -5.08 -6.92
N VAL A 165 12.42 -3.83 -7.25
CA VAL A 165 13.57 -3.13 -6.66
C VAL A 165 13.44 -3.03 -5.13
N MET A 166 12.23 -2.70 -4.65
CA MET A 166 11.94 -2.62 -3.21
C MET A 166 11.94 -4.00 -2.56
N ALA A 167 11.37 -5.00 -3.21
CA ALA A 167 11.33 -6.37 -2.73
C ALA A 167 12.74 -6.91 -2.49
N VAL A 168 13.62 -6.80 -3.50
CA VAL A 168 15.02 -7.26 -3.41
C VAL A 168 15.75 -6.54 -2.29
N PHE A 169 15.60 -5.21 -2.19
CA PHE A 169 16.24 -4.43 -1.12
C PHE A 169 15.80 -4.88 0.28
N ILE A 170 14.49 -5.03 0.51
CA ILE A 170 13.95 -5.44 1.82
C ILE A 170 14.36 -6.89 2.13
N VAL A 171 14.29 -7.82 1.16
CA VAL A 171 14.68 -9.22 1.37
C VAL A 171 16.15 -9.34 1.74
N ILE A 172 17.05 -8.65 1.03
CA ILE A 172 18.49 -8.66 1.34
C ILE A 172 18.73 -8.17 2.77
N TRP A 173 18.16 -7.03 3.13
CA TRP A 173 18.36 -6.47 4.46
C TRP A 173 17.68 -7.29 5.56
N TRP A 174 16.54 -7.90 5.28
CA TRP A 174 15.91 -8.83 6.20
C TRP A 174 16.80 -10.05 6.48
N ILE A 175 17.39 -10.65 5.44
CA ILE A 175 18.33 -11.77 5.59
C ILE A 175 19.53 -11.35 6.43
N VAL A 176 20.13 -10.19 6.13
CA VAL A 176 21.28 -9.65 6.89
C VAL A 176 20.92 -9.46 8.36
N ILE A 177 19.80 -8.80 8.66
CA ILE A 177 19.37 -8.53 10.05
C ILE A 177 19.01 -9.84 10.77
N ALA A 178 18.26 -10.73 10.13
CA ALA A 178 17.86 -12.01 10.74
C ALA A 178 19.08 -12.90 11.03
N TYR A 179 20.06 -12.93 10.12
CA TYR A 179 21.28 -13.70 10.29
C TYR A 179 22.17 -13.10 11.39
N LEU A 180 22.48 -11.80 11.33
CA LEU A 180 23.38 -11.16 12.28
C LEU A 180 22.77 -10.97 13.69
N SER A 181 21.45 -10.92 13.81
CA SER A 181 20.74 -10.97 15.10
C SER A 181 20.72 -12.35 15.72
N ASN A 182 21.01 -13.39 14.94
CA ASN A 182 20.85 -14.79 15.33
C ASN A 182 19.42 -15.10 15.84
N ILE A 183 18.41 -14.44 15.23
CA ILE A 183 17.02 -14.56 15.68
C ILE A 183 16.42 -15.93 15.37
N LEU A 184 16.80 -16.56 14.26
CA LEU A 184 16.21 -17.83 13.83
C LEU A 184 16.51 -18.99 14.80
N PRO A 185 17.75 -19.21 15.26
CA PRO A 185 18.01 -20.20 16.32
C PRO A 185 17.32 -19.86 17.63
N ALA A 186 17.19 -18.58 17.96
CA ALA A 186 16.50 -18.16 19.17
C ALA A 186 14.97 -18.39 19.10
N ILE A 187 14.37 -18.26 17.91
CA ILE A 187 12.98 -18.68 17.65
C ILE A 187 12.85 -20.20 17.88
N HIS A 188 13.80 -20.99 17.38
CA HIS A 188 13.80 -22.44 17.61
C HIS A 188 13.85 -22.77 19.12
N TYR A 189 14.77 -22.17 19.88
CA TYR A 189 14.84 -22.36 21.34
C TYR A 189 13.55 -21.94 22.07
N THR A 190 12.89 -20.90 21.56
CA THR A 190 11.60 -20.43 22.09
C THR A 190 10.51 -21.47 21.88
N PHE A 191 10.42 -22.08 20.69
CA PHE A 191 9.43 -23.13 20.40
C PHE A 191 9.71 -24.45 21.14
N THR A 192 10.97 -24.79 21.38
CA THR A 192 11.33 -25.98 22.17
C THR A 192 11.21 -25.73 23.69
N GLY A 193 10.77 -24.56 24.13
CA GLY A 193 10.62 -24.19 25.55
C GLY A 193 11.93 -23.96 26.29
N ASN A 194 13.06 -23.88 25.59
CA ASN A 194 14.39 -23.77 26.18
C ASN A 194 14.83 -22.32 26.38
N PHE A 195 14.05 -21.58 27.18
CA PHE A 195 14.17 -20.13 27.35
C PHE A 195 15.53 -19.66 27.91
N GLY A 196 16.28 -20.54 28.58
CA GLY A 196 17.61 -20.24 29.09
C GLY A 196 18.62 -19.89 27.99
N TYR A 197 18.47 -20.46 26.79
CA TYR A 197 19.38 -20.24 25.65
C TYR A 197 18.92 -19.09 24.74
N VAL A 198 17.67 -18.62 24.85
CA VAL A 198 17.11 -17.59 23.96
C VAL A 198 17.84 -16.26 24.10
N LYS A 199 18.01 -15.78 25.34
CA LYS A 199 18.64 -14.48 25.61
C LYS A 199 20.11 -14.43 25.17
N PRO A 200 20.99 -15.39 25.53
CA PRO A 200 22.39 -15.35 25.11
C PRO A 200 22.58 -15.63 23.62
N ALA A 201 21.64 -16.32 22.96
CA ALA A 201 21.73 -16.58 21.54
C ALA A 201 21.53 -15.31 20.69
N ILE A 202 20.72 -14.35 21.16
CA ILE A 202 20.35 -13.18 20.36
C ILE A 202 21.39 -12.08 20.46
N ASN A 203 21.87 -11.61 19.31
CA ASN A 203 22.60 -10.35 19.26
C ASN A 203 21.62 -9.18 19.34
N ALA A 204 21.56 -8.55 20.51
CA ALA A 204 20.61 -7.49 20.79
C ALA A 204 20.78 -6.25 19.89
N HIS A 205 22.01 -5.93 19.46
CA HIS A 205 22.25 -4.77 18.60
C HIS A 205 21.50 -4.90 17.27
N TRP A 206 21.59 -6.07 16.64
CA TRP A 206 20.89 -6.36 15.39
C TRP A 206 19.40 -6.66 15.60
N ALA A 207 19.03 -7.32 16.69
CA ALA A 207 17.64 -7.71 16.95
C ALA A 207 16.71 -6.50 17.11
N LEU A 208 17.19 -5.37 17.65
CA LEU A 208 16.38 -4.16 17.81
C LEU A 208 16.00 -3.52 16.47
N ASN A 209 16.72 -3.80 15.38
CA ASN A 209 16.33 -3.33 14.04
C ASN A 209 15.11 -4.06 13.49
N ILE A 210 14.79 -5.26 14.01
CA ILE A 210 13.71 -6.11 13.52
C ILE A 210 12.37 -5.38 13.65
N SER A 211 12.11 -4.69 14.77
CA SER A 211 10.81 -4.03 14.98
C SER A 211 10.47 -3.03 13.88
N SER A 212 11.43 -2.20 13.48
CA SER A 212 11.22 -1.19 12.44
C SER A 212 11.10 -1.83 11.05
N VAL A 213 12.04 -2.71 10.68
CA VAL A 213 12.07 -3.32 9.33
C VAL A 213 10.89 -4.23 9.06
N TYR A 214 10.48 -5.01 10.08
CA TYR A 214 9.41 -5.98 9.96
C TYR A 214 8.06 -5.29 9.74
N MET A 215 7.72 -4.32 10.60
CA MET A 215 6.47 -3.56 10.46
C MET A 215 6.47 -2.64 9.24
N PHE A 216 7.62 -2.09 8.86
CA PHE A 216 7.76 -1.31 7.62
C PHE A 216 7.39 -2.13 6.40
N ALA A 217 7.91 -3.34 6.27
CA ALA A 217 7.65 -4.19 5.12
C ALA A 217 6.16 -4.52 4.98
N MET A 218 5.49 -4.88 6.08
CA MET A 218 4.04 -5.09 6.11
C MET A 218 3.28 -3.83 5.71
N TYR A 219 3.64 -2.69 6.32
CA TYR A 219 2.97 -1.42 6.08
C TYR A 219 3.10 -0.95 4.63
N ASP A 220 4.32 -0.96 4.09
CA ASP A 220 4.60 -0.56 2.70
C ASP A 220 3.85 -1.45 1.71
N ALA A 221 3.84 -2.78 1.93
CA ALA A 221 3.10 -3.70 1.06
C ALA A 221 1.59 -3.42 1.09
N TYR A 222 1.00 -3.31 2.29
CA TYR A 222 -0.42 -3.00 2.46
C TYR A 222 -0.81 -1.69 1.79
N SER A 223 -0.12 -0.60 2.16
CA SER A 223 -0.44 0.75 1.69
C SER A 223 -0.31 0.87 0.18
N ASN A 224 0.77 0.34 -0.41
CA ASN A 224 0.95 0.42 -1.86
C ASN A 224 -0.03 -0.48 -2.63
N THR A 225 -0.49 -1.59 -2.04
CA THR A 225 -1.55 -2.42 -2.66
C THR A 225 -2.88 -1.66 -2.72
N VAL A 226 -3.26 -0.98 -1.62
CA VAL A 226 -4.46 -0.14 -1.60
C VAL A 226 -4.39 0.94 -2.68
N GLU A 227 -3.25 1.63 -2.78
CA GLU A 227 -3.09 2.71 -3.75
C GLU A 227 -2.99 2.20 -5.19
N ASN A 228 -2.38 1.02 -5.42
CA ASN A 228 -2.34 0.39 -6.74
C ASN A 228 -3.75 -0.01 -7.22
N ASN A 229 -4.60 -0.50 -6.31
CA ASN A 229 -6.00 -0.80 -6.64
C ASN A 229 -6.78 0.47 -7.03
N LYS A 230 -6.57 1.58 -6.31
CA LYS A 230 -7.17 2.88 -6.67
C LYS A 230 -6.65 3.39 -8.02
N LEU A 231 -5.38 3.15 -8.33
CA LEU A 231 -4.79 3.49 -9.60
C LEU A 231 -5.40 2.67 -10.75
N PHE A 232 -5.60 1.37 -10.53
CA PHE A 232 -6.31 0.48 -11.47
C PHE A 232 -7.73 0.98 -11.74
N ASP A 233 -8.53 1.27 -10.70
CA ASP A 233 -9.90 1.82 -10.84
C ASP A 233 -9.91 3.05 -11.75
N ARG A 234 -9.00 3.99 -11.51
CA ARG A 234 -8.90 5.23 -12.28
C ARG A 234 -8.49 5.00 -13.72
N GLU A 235 -7.54 4.10 -13.96
CA GLU A 235 -7.10 3.78 -15.31
C GLU A 235 -8.22 3.12 -16.11
N GLN A 236 -8.89 2.12 -15.53
CA GLN A 236 -10.00 1.44 -16.18
C GLN A 236 -11.20 2.38 -16.41
N ALA A 237 -11.55 3.22 -15.44
CA ALA A 237 -12.60 4.23 -15.63
C ALA A 237 -12.30 5.16 -16.81
N LYS A 238 -11.06 5.63 -16.95
CA LYS A 238 -10.64 6.46 -18.09
C LYS A 238 -10.66 5.71 -19.41
N PHE A 239 -10.27 4.44 -19.41
CA PHE A 239 -10.36 3.58 -20.57
C PHE A 239 -11.82 3.45 -21.03
N LEU A 240 -12.74 3.16 -20.11
CA LEU A 240 -14.16 3.01 -20.40
C LEU A 240 -14.80 4.32 -20.90
N GLN A 241 -14.48 5.45 -20.28
CA GLN A 241 -14.95 6.77 -20.72
C GLN A 241 -14.47 7.14 -22.13
N ARG A 242 -13.25 6.75 -22.50
CA ARG A 242 -12.70 7.06 -23.82
C ARG A 242 -13.27 6.15 -24.91
N GLU A 243 -13.41 4.87 -24.62
CA GLU A 243 -13.72 3.86 -25.64
C GLU A 243 -15.21 3.53 -25.73
N TYR A 244 -15.96 3.60 -24.62
CA TYR A 244 -17.33 3.06 -24.51
C TYR A 244 -18.35 4.10 -24.02
N GLN A 245 -18.11 5.38 -24.29
CA GLN A 245 -19.08 6.48 -24.07
C GLN A 245 -19.30 7.30 -25.34
N SER A 246 -19.60 6.61 -26.45
CA SER A 246 -19.93 7.28 -27.70
C SER A 246 -21.17 8.15 -27.54
N LYS A 247 -21.16 9.35 -28.15
CA LYS A 247 -22.35 10.23 -28.22
C LYS A 247 -23.48 9.66 -29.07
N SER A 248 -23.19 8.66 -29.90
CA SER A 248 -24.16 7.99 -30.76
C SER A 248 -24.96 6.89 -30.05
N PHE A 249 -24.60 6.53 -28.82
CA PHE A 249 -25.29 5.48 -28.08
C PHE A 249 -26.74 5.90 -27.78
N ASP A 250 -27.67 5.01 -28.12
CA ASP A 250 -29.11 5.22 -27.94
C ASP A 250 -29.54 4.79 -26.53
N ILE A 251 -29.74 5.77 -25.65
CA ILE A 251 -30.09 5.57 -24.25
C ILE A 251 -31.49 4.95 -24.14
N PRO A 252 -31.69 3.91 -23.28
CA PRO A 252 -32.99 3.29 -23.09
C PRO A 252 -34.07 4.33 -22.76
N SER A 253 -35.16 4.35 -23.53
CA SER A 253 -36.29 5.26 -23.36
C SER A 253 -37.58 4.48 -23.14
N LYS A 254 -38.45 4.95 -22.23
CA LYS A 254 -39.76 4.32 -21.95
C LYS A 254 -40.76 4.42 -23.11
N LYS A 255 -40.43 5.10 -24.21
CA LYS A 255 -41.26 5.12 -25.42
C LYS A 255 -41.13 3.76 -26.10
N LYS A 256 -42.24 3.01 -26.21
CA LYS A 256 -42.30 1.76 -26.97
C LYS A 256 -41.67 1.97 -28.35
N SER A 257 -40.53 1.33 -28.59
CA SER A 257 -40.01 1.18 -29.94
C SER A 257 -41.08 0.49 -30.79
N ILE A 258 -41.37 1.05 -31.96
CA ILE A 258 -42.30 0.47 -32.94
C ILE A 258 -41.66 -0.81 -33.55
N ARG A 259 -40.34 -0.99 -33.41
CA ARG A 259 -39.62 -2.23 -33.68
C ARG A 259 -39.45 -3.02 -32.38
N GLY A 260 -40.16 -4.13 -32.23
CA GLY A 260 -40.09 -5.02 -31.07
C GLY A 260 -38.77 -5.78 -30.93
N ASP A 261 -37.78 -5.53 -31.78
CA ASP A 261 -36.58 -6.38 -31.87
C ASP A 261 -35.40 -5.90 -31.03
N ILE A 262 -35.42 -4.66 -30.49
CA ILE A 262 -34.28 -4.06 -29.78
C ILE A 262 -34.54 -4.03 -28.28
N MET A 263 -33.61 -4.57 -27.51
CA MET A 263 -33.63 -4.67 -26.06
C MET A 263 -32.37 -4.02 -25.46
N HIS A 264 -32.51 -3.42 -24.28
CA HIS A 264 -31.36 -2.93 -23.51
C HIS A 264 -31.12 -3.81 -22.29
N ILE A 265 -29.89 -4.28 -22.13
CA ILE A 265 -29.47 -5.09 -20.98
C ILE A 265 -28.51 -4.25 -20.15
N ILE A 266 -28.84 -4.09 -18.88
CA ILE A 266 -28.05 -3.34 -17.92
C ILE A 266 -27.42 -4.33 -16.96
N ALA A 267 -26.12 -4.22 -16.74
CA ALA A 267 -25.41 -4.97 -15.73
C ALA A 267 -24.53 -4.07 -14.88
N THR A 268 -24.34 -4.45 -13.62
CA THR A 268 -23.48 -3.76 -12.68
C THR A 268 -22.23 -4.59 -12.42
N PHE A 269 -21.08 -3.92 -12.41
CA PHE A 269 -19.77 -4.53 -12.22
C PHE A 269 -18.94 -3.76 -11.19
N GLU A 270 -17.97 -4.45 -10.60
CA GLU A 270 -16.82 -3.82 -9.95
C GLU A 270 -15.73 -3.58 -11.00
N HIS A 271 -14.84 -2.62 -10.76
CA HIS A 271 -13.64 -2.46 -11.58
C HIS A 271 -12.76 -3.70 -11.45
N THR A 272 -12.66 -4.48 -12.51
CA THR A 272 -11.88 -5.73 -12.58
C THR A 272 -11.48 -6.02 -14.03
N ILE A 273 -10.48 -6.87 -14.24
CA ILE A 273 -10.13 -7.34 -15.59
C ILE A 273 -11.27 -8.15 -16.25
N TYR A 274 -12.17 -8.74 -15.45
CA TYR A 274 -13.31 -9.51 -15.96
C TYR A 274 -14.34 -8.61 -16.67
N LEU A 275 -14.45 -7.34 -16.28
CA LEU A 275 -15.27 -6.37 -17.00
C LEU A 275 -14.77 -6.17 -18.44
N GLU A 276 -13.46 -5.99 -18.62
CA GLU A 276 -12.87 -5.86 -19.96
C GLU A 276 -12.98 -7.15 -20.77
N LYS A 277 -12.84 -8.32 -20.12
CA LYS A 277 -13.11 -9.62 -20.76
C LYS A 277 -14.56 -9.73 -21.23
N ALA A 278 -15.53 -9.35 -20.40
CA ALA A 278 -16.95 -9.38 -20.74
C ALA A 278 -17.24 -8.51 -21.96
N ILE A 279 -16.72 -7.28 -21.98
CA ILE A 279 -16.88 -6.36 -23.11
C ILE A 279 -16.26 -6.95 -24.38
N SER A 280 -15.03 -7.46 -24.29
CA SER A 280 -14.35 -8.09 -25.43
C SER A 280 -15.11 -9.32 -25.96
N GLU A 281 -15.67 -10.15 -25.07
CA GLU A 281 -16.46 -11.32 -25.44
C GLU A 281 -17.77 -10.91 -26.15
N ILE A 282 -18.41 -9.86 -25.69
CA ILE A 282 -19.60 -9.27 -26.33
C ILE A 282 -19.29 -8.74 -27.73
N GLU A 283 -18.16 -8.04 -27.90
CA GLU A 283 -17.72 -7.55 -29.21
C GLU A 283 -17.44 -8.72 -30.18
N MET A 284 -16.76 -9.78 -29.70
CA MET A 284 -16.50 -10.99 -30.47
C MET A 284 -17.77 -11.71 -30.91
N GLN A 285 -18.86 -11.60 -30.14
CA GLN A 285 -20.16 -12.16 -30.45
C GLN A 285 -21.02 -11.26 -31.37
N GLY A 286 -20.40 -10.24 -31.96
CA GLY A 286 -20.97 -9.43 -33.04
C GLY A 286 -21.91 -8.33 -32.54
N ILE A 287 -21.70 -7.82 -31.33
CA ILE A 287 -22.30 -6.55 -30.88
C ILE A 287 -21.28 -5.45 -31.18
N PRO A 288 -21.64 -4.42 -31.97
CA PRO A 288 -20.72 -3.35 -32.29
C PRO A 288 -20.44 -2.50 -31.06
N LYS A 289 -19.23 -1.95 -30.99
CA LYS A 289 -18.79 -1.07 -29.89
C LYS A 289 -19.71 0.13 -29.65
N GLU A 290 -20.39 0.60 -30.68
CA GLU A 290 -21.36 1.71 -30.62
C GLU A 290 -22.62 1.37 -29.82
N ASP A 291 -22.93 0.09 -29.68
CA ASP A 291 -24.07 -0.47 -28.94
C ASP A 291 -23.67 -0.90 -27.51
N ILE A 292 -22.48 -0.51 -27.05
CA ILE A 292 -21.97 -0.78 -25.71
C ILE A 292 -21.70 0.55 -25.01
N LEU A 293 -22.38 0.80 -23.89
CA LEU A 293 -22.18 1.96 -23.04
C LEU A 293 -21.65 1.52 -21.67
N ALA A 294 -20.43 1.92 -21.33
CA ALA A 294 -19.84 1.68 -20.02
C ALA A 294 -19.76 2.99 -19.22
N VAL A 295 -20.41 3.03 -18.06
CA VAL A 295 -20.50 4.20 -17.19
C VAL A 295 -19.83 3.88 -15.85
N PRO A 296 -18.55 4.26 -15.65
CA PRO A 296 -17.94 4.21 -14.34
C PRO A 296 -18.63 5.22 -13.42
N MET A 297 -18.94 4.79 -12.21
CA MET A 297 -19.64 5.57 -11.20
C MET A 297 -18.65 6.30 -10.30
N ASP A 298 -18.91 7.58 -10.05
CA ASP A 298 -18.18 8.33 -9.04
C ASP A 298 -18.54 7.78 -7.65
N LYS A 299 -17.55 7.18 -6.98
CA LYS A 299 -17.70 6.83 -5.56
C LYS A 299 -17.86 8.11 -4.76
N ARG A 300 -18.75 8.08 -3.76
CA ARG A 300 -18.89 9.13 -2.75
C ARG A 300 -17.69 9.08 -1.80
N ASP A 301 -16.48 9.24 -2.33
CA ASP A 301 -15.35 9.69 -1.54
C ASP A 301 -15.77 11.05 -0.96
N GLU A 302 -15.77 11.18 0.36
CA GLU A 302 -16.11 12.38 1.10
C GLU A 302 -15.72 13.64 0.31
N LYS A 303 -16.69 14.55 0.11
CA LYS A 303 -16.53 15.80 -0.64
C LYS A 303 -15.20 16.45 -0.27
N ARG A 304 -14.24 16.27 -1.17
CA ARG A 304 -12.85 16.66 -1.02
C ARG A 304 -12.78 18.18 -0.84
N LYS A 305 -12.48 18.64 0.37
CA LYS A 305 -11.92 19.98 0.57
C LYS A 305 -10.46 19.95 0.11
N VAL A 306 -10.26 19.93 -1.21
CA VAL A 306 -8.94 19.92 -1.88
C VAL A 306 -8.09 21.15 -1.51
N PHE A 307 -8.67 22.16 -0.86
CA PHE A 307 -8.00 23.39 -0.46
C PHE A 307 -7.48 23.40 0.99
N ASP A 308 -7.96 22.55 1.90
CA ASP A 308 -7.56 22.56 3.33
C ASP A 308 -6.63 21.40 3.74
N SER A 309 -6.39 20.40 2.87
CA SER A 309 -5.74 19.13 3.26
C SER A 309 -4.22 19.06 3.10
N ILE A 310 -3.52 20.18 2.90
CA ILE A 310 -2.04 20.18 2.84
C ILE A 310 -1.43 19.79 4.20
N HIS A 311 -2.13 20.08 5.31
CA HIS A 311 -1.69 19.78 6.68
C HIS A 311 -2.58 18.76 7.42
N GLN A 312 -3.78 18.48 6.90
CA GLN A 312 -4.64 17.41 7.37
C GLN A 312 -4.71 16.34 6.30
N SER A 313 -3.81 15.37 6.40
CA SER A 313 -4.00 14.12 5.68
C SER A 313 -5.25 13.43 6.23
N ASP A 314 -6.28 13.43 5.39
CA ASP A 314 -7.50 12.65 5.52
C ASP A 314 -7.19 11.23 6.05
N GLY A 315 -8.12 10.62 6.78
CA GLY A 315 -7.95 9.36 7.53
C GLY A 315 -7.68 8.09 6.71
N LEU A 316 -6.67 8.09 5.84
CA LEU A 316 -6.57 7.24 4.66
C LEU A 316 -5.81 5.92 4.80
N SER A 317 -5.20 5.64 5.95
CA SER A 317 -4.79 4.27 6.26
C SER A 317 -5.25 3.90 7.66
N LEU A 318 -6.21 2.97 7.70
CA LEU A 318 -6.66 2.30 8.92
C LEU A 318 -5.48 1.71 9.70
N VAL A 319 -4.39 1.41 8.99
CA VAL A 319 -3.24 0.65 9.49
C VAL A 319 -2.07 1.57 9.89
N ASP A 320 -2.09 2.88 9.61
CA ASP A 320 -0.98 3.80 9.95
C ASP A 320 -0.66 3.76 11.46
N LEU A 321 -1.64 4.11 12.28
CA LEU A 321 -1.47 4.16 13.74
C LEU A 321 -1.21 2.77 14.32
N ALA A 322 -1.83 1.73 13.76
CA ALA A 322 -1.61 0.35 14.16
C ALA A 322 -0.17 -0.10 13.88
N ALA A 323 0.39 0.24 12.71
CA ALA A 323 1.76 -0.07 12.37
C ALA A 323 2.76 0.69 13.25
N ILE A 324 2.50 1.99 13.50
CA ILE A 324 3.31 2.84 14.37
C ILE A 324 3.36 2.27 15.79
N LEU A 325 2.19 2.04 16.41
CA LEU A 325 2.12 1.52 17.77
C LEU A 325 2.65 0.08 17.83
N GLY A 326 2.31 -0.78 16.87
CA GLY A 326 2.87 -2.13 16.78
C GLY A 326 4.40 -2.12 16.79
N THR A 327 5.03 -1.21 16.06
CA THR A 327 6.50 -1.05 16.04
C THR A 327 7.05 -0.62 17.38
N ILE A 328 6.46 0.41 18.01
CA ILE A 328 6.90 0.93 19.31
C ILE A 328 6.78 -0.13 20.41
N PHE A 329 5.61 -0.78 20.50
CA PHE A 329 5.38 -1.79 21.51
C PHE A 329 6.20 -3.06 21.25
N MET A 330 6.45 -3.45 20.00
CA MET A 330 7.38 -4.54 19.67
C MET A 330 8.80 -4.21 20.13
N LEU A 331 9.29 -3.00 19.87
CA LEU A 331 10.61 -2.55 20.31
C LEU A 331 10.74 -2.61 21.83
N LEU A 332 9.78 -2.01 22.56
CA LEU A 332 9.77 -2.03 24.02
C LEU A 332 9.65 -3.46 24.58
N GLY A 333 8.78 -4.28 23.99
CA GLY A 333 8.61 -5.69 24.36
C GLY A 333 9.90 -6.49 24.16
N THR A 334 10.63 -6.22 23.07
CA THR A 334 11.94 -6.84 22.80
C THR A 334 12.97 -6.41 23.83
N ILE A 335 13.06 -5.10 24.12
CA ILE A 335 13.99 -4.53 25.12
C ILE A 335 13.74 -5.13 26.50
N TYR A 336 12.51 -5.05 27.02
CA TYR A 336 12.18 -5.58 28.34
C TYR A 336 12.20 -7.10 28.38
N GLY A 337 11.96 -7.77 27.24
CA GLY A 337 12.06 -9.22 27.15
C GLY A 337 13.47 -9.78 27.38
N PHE A 338 14.53 -8.97 27.23
CA PHE A 338 15.88 -9.36 27.70
C PHE A 338 15.95 -9.49 29.23
N LEU A 339 15.10 -8.79 29.98
CA LEU A 339 14.98 -8.93 31.43
C LEU A 339 13.99 -10.05 31.81
N LEU A 340 12.87 -10.17 31.11
CA LEU A 340 11.76 -11.08 31.45
C LEU A 340 12.05 -12.55 31.12
N LYS A 341 11.33 -13.49 31.77
CA LYS A 341 11.59 -14.94 31.70
C LYS A 341 11.37 -15.55 30.30
N LEU A 342 10.33 -15.10 29.60
CA LEU A 342 9.93 -15.63 28.28
C LEU A 342 10.85 -15.16 27.12
N GLY A 343 11.82 -14.30 27.42
CA GLY A 343 12.78 -13.80 26.45
C GLY A 343 12.26 -12.65 25.56
N PRO A 344 13.16 -12.03 24.78
CA PRO A 344 12.88 -10.88 23.92
C PRO A 344 11.91 -11.19 22.78
N ILE A 345 11.85 -12.43 22.29
CA ILE A 345 11.01 -12.80 21.14
C ILE A 345 9.52 -12.77 21.51
N ILE A 346 9.13 -13.51 22.55
CA ILE A 346 7.72 -13.61 22.95
C ILE A 346 7.19 -12.25 23.40
N TRP A 347 7.93 -11.53 24.24
CA TRP A 347 7.51 -10.20 24.69
C TRP A 347 7.48 -9.18 23.55
N GLY A 348 8.40 -9.28 22.57
CA GLY A 348 8.34 -8.51 21.34
C GLY A 348 7.06 -8.78 20.54
N LEU A 349 6.68 -10.05 20.35
CA LEU A 349 5.45 -10.44 19.64
C LEU A 349 4.17 -10.00 20.38
N ILE A 350 4.14 -10.15 21.71
CA ILE A 350 3.03 -9.64 22.54
C ILE A 350 2.91 -8.12 22.38
N GLY A 351 4.04 -7.41 22.44
CA GLY A 351 4.11 -5.97 22.19
C GLY A 351 3.55 -5.61 20.81
N LEU A 352 3.98 -6.32 19.77
CA LEU A 352 3.50 -6.11 18.39
C LEU A 352 1.98 -6.24 18.30
N VAL A 353 1.42 -7.36 18.78
CA VAL A 353 -0.02 -7.64 18.68
C VAL A 353 -0.83 -6.63 19.51
N THR A 354 -0.42 -6.35 20.74
CA THR A 354 -1.12 -5.41 21.61
C THR A 354 -1.07 -3.98 21.07
N GLY A 355 0.09 -3.51 20.60
CA GLY A 355 0.24 -2.19 19.99
C GLY A 355 -0.56 -2.05 18.69
N PHE A 356 -0.57 -3.09 17.85
CA PHE A 356 -1.33 -3.10 16.60
C PHE A 356 -2.85 -3.04 16.86
N ILE A 357 -3.36 -3.90 17.76
CA ILE A 357 -4.78 -3.90 18.15
C ILE A 357 -5.16 -2.55 18.77
N ALA A 358 -4.34 -2.00 19.68
CA ALA A 358 -4.59 -0.70 20.28
C ALA A 358 -4.67 0.41 19.23
N GLY A 359 -3.76 0.44 18.25
CA GLY A 359 -3.80 1.42 17.17
C GLY A 359 -5.04 1.30 16.28
N LEU A 360 -5.47 0.07 15.96
CA LEU A 360 -6.72 -0.16 15.24
C LEU A 360 -7.93 0.32 16.05
N LEU A 361 -8.01 -0.01 17.35
CA LEU A 361 -9.12 0.41 18.21
C LEU A 361 -9.20 1.93 18.34
N ILE A 362 -8.07 2.62 18.56
CA ILE A 362 -8.02 4.08 18.62
C ILE A 362 -8.53 4.67 17.31
N LYS A 363 -8.07 4.15 16.17
CA LYS A 363 -8.50 4.61 14.85
C LYS A 363 -9.99 4.38 14.63
N LEU A 364 -10.52 3.22 15.01
CA LEU A 364 -11.95 2.90 14.92
C LEU A 364 -12.80 3.83 15.77
N ILE A 365 -12.36 4.17 16.99
CA ILE A 365 -13.07 5.09 17.89
C ILE A 365 -13.11 6.50 17.31
N ILE A 366 -11.97 7.01 16.80
CA ILE A 366 -11.89 8.33 16.17
C ILE A 366 -12.80 8.40 14.93
N THR A 367 -12.77 7.35 14.10
CA THR A 367 -13.52 7.30 12.83
C THR A 367 -15.03 7.13 13.06
N ARG A 368 -15.43 6.31 14.05
CA ARG A 368 -16.85 6.17 14.45
C ARG A 368 -17.48 7.47 14.92
N LYS A 369 -16.69 8.38 15.50
CA LYS A 369 -17.17 9.70 15.94
C LYS A 369 -17.39 10.68 14.78
N SER A 370 -16.85 10.39 13.59
CA SER A 370 -16.86 11.27 12.41
C SER A 370 -17.81 10.84 11.28
N SER A 371 -18.32 9.61 11.28
CA SER A 371 -19.16 9.11 10.19
C SER A 371 -20.42 8.41 10.69
N ASN A 372 -21.56 9.00 10.35
CA ASN A 372 -22.86 8.36 10.36
C ASN A 372 -22.91 7.41 9.14
N ARG A 373 -22.68 6.12 9.38
CA ARG A 373 -23.17 4.94 8.62
C ARG A 373 -22.94 4.89 7.09
N GLN A 374 -22.16 3.90 6.63
CA GLN A 374 -22.59 3.04 5.52
C GLN A 374 -21.87 1.69 5.56
N GLU A 375 -22.66 0.61 5.47
CA GLU A 375 -22.23 -0.79 5.52
C GLU A 375 -21.50 -1.22 4.25
N ASN A 376 -20.64 -2.22 4.40
CA ASN A 376 -19.93 -2.96 3.35
C ASN A 376 -20.90 -3.73 2.44
N GLU A 377 -21.64 -3.03 1.58
CA GLU A 377 -22.18 -3.65 0.37
C GLU A 377 -21.15 -3.52 -0.76
N LYS A 378 -21.03 -4.56 -1.60
CA LYS A 378 -20.25 -4.50 -2.83
C LYS A 378 -20.82 -3.39 -3.71
N ALA A 379 -20.20 -2.21 -3.63
CA ALA A 379 -20.70 -1.04 -4.31
C ALA A 379 -20.61 -1.26 -5.82
N THR A 380 -21.68 -0.97 -6.54
CA THR A 380 -21.65 -0.90 -8.00
C THR A 380 -20.66 0.19 -8.42
N GLU A 381 -19.59 -0.19 -9.12
CA GLU A 381 -18.55 0.74 -9.55
C GLU A 381 -18.69 1.09 -11.03
N VAL A 382 -19.20 0.17 -11.86
CA VAL A 382 -19.45 0.39 -13.28
C VAL A 382 -20.83 -0.13 -13.65
N VAL A 383 -21.58 0.67 -14.40
CA VAL A 383 -22.81 0.25 -15.06
C VAL A 383 -22.52 0.03 -16.54
N LEU A 384 -22.81 -1.17 -17.03
CA LEU A 384 -22.68 -1.53 -18.44
C LEU A 384 -24.08 -1.66 -19.04
N ILE A 385 -24.34 -0.95 -20.14
CA ILE A 385 -25.60 -0.98 -20.87
C ILE A 385 -25.31 -1.44 -22.29
N ILE A 386 -25.96 -2.51 -22.70
CA ILE A 386 -25.82 -3.09 -24.04
C ILE A 386 -27.13 -2.98 -24.76
N LYS A 387 -27.09 -2.45 -25.98
CA LYS A 387 -28.18 -2.50 -26.93
C LYS A 387 -28.00 -3.74 -27.80
N CYS A 388 -28.99 -4.63 -27.80
CA CYS A 388 -28.92 -5.85 -28.61
C CYS A 388 -30.30 -6.29 -29.09
N GLU A 389 -30.31 -7.20 -30.06
CA GLU A 389 -31.54 -7.86 -30.49
C GLU A 389 -32.07 -8.84 -29.43
N GLU A 390 -33.38 -9.06 -29.36
CA GLU A 390 -34.00 -9.97 -28.38
C GLU A 390 -33.40 -11.39 -28.45
N GLY A 391 -33.08 -11.89 -29.66
CA GLY A 391 -32.42 -13.19 -29.86
C GLY A 391 -31.03 -13.30 -29.24
N LYS A 392 -30.33 -12.18 -29.04
CA LYS A 392 -29.00 -12.12 -28.42
C LYS A 392 -29.06 -11.90 -26.90
N SER A 393 -30.25 -11.73 -26.32
CA SER A 393 -30.41 -11.35 -24.90
C SER A 393 -29.87 -12.39 -23.92
N ASN A 394 -30.21 -13.67 -24.14
CA ASN A 394 -29.73 -14.76 -23.27
C ASN A 394 -28.22 -14.93 -23.34
N MET A 395 -27.64 -14.72 -24.52
CA MET A 395 -26.20 -14.74 -24.73
C MET A 395 -25.51 -13.65 -23.89
N VAL A 396 -25.98 -12.40 -23.97
CA VAL A 396 -25.39 -11.28 -23.22
C VAL A 396 -25.48 -11.51 -21.71
N LYS A 397 -26.64 -11.99 -21.23
CA LYS A 397 -26.83 -12.34 -19.81
C LYS A 397 -25.86 -13.42 -19.34
N ASN A 398 -25.62 -14.44 -20.17
CA ASN A 398 -24.65 -15.50 -19.85
C ASN A 398 -23.23 -14.96 -19.77
N VAL A 399 -22.80 -14.11 -20.73
CA VAL A 399 -21.48 -13.47 -20.70
C VAL A 399 -21.29 -12.66 -19.42
N PHE A 400 -22.29 -11.88 -19.02
CA PHE A 400 -22.25 -11.09 -17.79
C PHE A 400 -22.14 -11.95 -16.53
N TRP A 401 -22.92 -13.03 -16.40
CA TRP A 401 -22.81 -13.92 -15.25
C TRP A 401 -21.47 -14.67 -15.20
N ASN A 402 -20.98 -15.14 -16.35
CA ASN A 402 -19.69 -15.82 -16.46
C ASN A 402 -18.51 -14.90 -16.09
N ASN A 403 -18.67 -13.59 -16.27
CA ASN A 403 -17.68 -12.57 -15.95
C ASN A 403 -17.99 -11.80 -14.64
N HIS A 404 -18.76 -12.42 -13.72
CA HIS A 404 -18.98 -11.94 -12.35
C HIS A 404 -19.74 -10.61 -12.22
N ALA A 405 -20.77 -10.37 -13.05
CA ALA A 405 -21.70 -9.27 -12.81
C ALA A 405 -22.32 -9.32 -11.40
N LEU A 406 -22.47 -8.16 -10.76
CA LEU A 406 -23.11 -8.00 -9.45
C LEU A 406 -24.64 -8.09 -9.56
N GLY A 407 -25.20 -7.65 -10.69
CA GLY A 407 -26.63 -7.68 -10.98
C GLY A 407 -26.89 -7.39 -12.45
N ILE A 408 -28.02 -7.89 -12.96
CA ILE A 408 -28.43 -7.74 -14.36
C ILE A 408 -29.93 -7.42 -14.40
N SER A 409 -30.32 -6.52 -15.30
CA SER A 409 -31.70 -6.18 -15.62
C SER A 409 -31.86 -5.98 -17.12
N ASN A 410 -33.08 -6.15 -17.63
CA ASN A 410 -33.45 -5.88 -19.02
C ASN A 410 -34.58 -4.84 -19.05
N ILE A 411 -34.49 -3.89 -19.98
CA ILE A 411 -35.44 -2.78 -20.16
C ILE A 411 -35.87 -2.69 -21.63
#